data_AF-A0A8T1ZUT1-F1
#
_entry.id   AF-A0A8T1ZUT1-F1
#
_cell.length_a   1.000
_cell.length_b   1.000
_cell.length_c   1.000
_cell.angle_alpha   90.00
_cell.angle_beta   90.00
_cell.angle_gamma   90.00
#
_symmetry.space_group_name_H-M   'P 1'
#
loop_
_entity.id
_entity.type
_entity.pdbx_description
1 polymer ?
#
loop_
_entity_poly.entity_id
_entity_poly.type
_entity_poly.pdbx_seq_one_letter_code
_entity_poly.pdbx_strand_id
1 'polypeptide(L)'
;MNFSDEEEDEDWFGSRFNDGVNEEEEEEEGFVFYDDVEENEEGEGFASDFYKAGSDWSCLVEDEEVSTSEKKKMKQSNLFQIWGLQENSPDTTKKMKQTDLFQSWGLQKPSPFTSPASNSAKKATSALGKRRRDSSFSNDSPRPCPFYKKLPGTPFTVDAFRYGCIQGCSAYFLTHFHADHYIGLTKAWSHGPIYCSSLTSRLLRLSLSVDPSFIHPLELDVEYTINGIKVTLIEANHCPGAALIHFRLLDGTCYLHTGDFRASKQMQTHPLVFNQRVHVLYLDTTYCNPRYKFPSKEDVLSYVVRITKDFLRKQPKTLIVVGSYSIGKECVYLAIAKALGVKIFANASRRRILQSFGWDDISKNLSTDGKATCLHVLPMSSLKVERLDEHLKVYREQYGAVLAFRPTGWTYSEKIGEHLDLIKPTSRGKITIYGVPYSEHSSFTELREFVQFLRPDKIIPTVNNGNAGAREKMQSCFREWLRR
;
A
#
# COMPACT_ATOMS: atom_id res chain seq x y z
N MET A 1 -42.67 -31.54 78.30
CA MET A 1 -43.22 -30.17 78.43
C MET A 1 -42.29 -29.25 77.64
N ASN A 2 -42.82 -28.58 76.61
CA ASN A 2 -42.38 -27.30 76.01
C ASN A 2 -40.90 -26.98 75.71
N PHE A 3 -40.59 -26.79 74.40
CA PHE A 3 -39.63 -25.84 73.77
C PHE A 3 -38.13 -25.95 74.19
N SER A 4 -37.07 -25.60 73.43
CA SER A 4 -36.84 -25.13 72.04
C SER A 4 -35.32 -25.11 71.76
N ASP A 5 -34.72 -25.03 70.55
CA ASP A 5 -35.01 -25.44 69.15
C ASP A 5 -33.69 -25.14 68.31
N GLU A 6 -33.60 -25.50 67.01
CA GLU A 6 -32.54 -25.14 66.00
C GLU A 6 -31.10 -25.75 66.20
N GLU A 7 -30.27 -26.10 65.19
CA GLU A 7 -30.32 -26.00 63.71
C GLU A 7 -29.38 -27.00 62.97
N GLU A 8 -29.65 -27.22 61.67
CA GLU A 8 -28.82 -27.69 60.52
C GLU A 8 -28.13 -29.10 60.44
N ASP A 9 -28.24 -29.71 59.24
CA ASP A 9 -27.76 -31.03 58.79
C ASP A 9 -26.62 -30.92 57.75
N GLU A 10 -25.60 -31.79 57.77
CA GLU A 10 -24.77 -32.14 56.59
C GLU A 10 -24.27 -33.61 56.60
N ASP A 11 -24.02 -34.13 55.38
CA ASP A 11 -23.19 -35.29 54.97
C ASP A 11 -23.55 -36.78 55.22
N TRP A 12 -23.80 -37.49 54.11
CA TRP A 12 -23.46 -38.91 53.84
C TRP A 12 -23.66 -39.21 52.32
N PHE A 13 -22.94 -40.05 51.56
CA PHE A 13 -21.92 -41.12 51.75
C PHE A 13 -20.66 -40.80 50.89
N GLY A 14 -19.56 -41.56 50.74
CA GLY A 14 -19.21 -42.98 50.95
C GLY A 14 -19.18 -43.75 49.60
N SER A 15 -18.28 -44.70 49.29
CA SER A 15 -17.19 -45.37 50.04
C SER A 15 -16.21 -46.10 49.07
N ARG A 16 -14.96 -46.38 49.52
CA ARG A 16 -14.11 -47.59 49.23
C ARG A 16 -13.83 -48.06 47.77
N PHE A 17 -12.72 -48.73 47.43
CA PHE A 17 -11.29 -48.83 47.84
C PHE A 17 -10.59 -49.82 46.85
N ASN A 18 -9.26 -50.03 46.92
CA ASN A 18 -8.41 -50.98 46.14
C ASN A 18 -8.10 -50.58 44.67
N ASP A 19 -6.90 -50.81 44.09
CA ASP A 19 -5.63 -51.42 44.55
C ASP A 19 -4.42 -50.92 43.70
N GLY A 20 -3.18 -51.14 44.16
CA GLY A 20 -2.12 -51.64 43.25
C GLY A 20 -1.13 -50.69 42.53
N VAL A 21 -0.29 -50.04 43.33
CA VAL A 21 1.09 -49.49 43.11
C VAL A 21 1.99 -50.06 41.97
N ASN A 22 2.97 -49.23 41.52
CA ASN A 22 4.19 -49.43 40.67
C ASN A 22 4.03 -49.45 39.13
N GLU A 23 4.93 -48.89 38.30
CA GLU A 23 6.15 -48.05 38.49
C GLU A 23 6.49 -47.33 37.15
N GLU A 24 7.68 -46.68 37.01
CA GLU A 24 8.23 -45.96 35.83
C GLU A 24 7.59 -44.58 35.53
N GLU A 25 8.29 -43.46 35.28
CA GLU A 25 9.64 -42.95 35.56
C GLU A 25 9.61 -41.52 34.97
N GLU A 26 9.82 -40.47 35.77
CA GLU A 26 9.95 -39.08 35.27
C GLU A 26 11.43 -38.79 34.96
N GLU A 27 11.81 -38.69 33.69
CA GLU A 27 13.09 -38.10 33.30
C GLU A 27 12.92 -36.61 32.95
N GLU A 28 13.54 -35.75 33.76
CA GLU A 28 13.78 -34.35 33.41
C GLU A 28 14.85 -34.24 32.32
N GLU A 29 14.49 -33.81 31.11
CA GLU A 29 15.45 -33.17 30.20
C GLU A 29 15.16 -31.68 30.03
N GLY A 30 15.99 -30.86 30.70
CA GLY A 30 15.96 -29.41 30.56
C GLY A 30 16.51 -28.96 29.20
N PHE A 31 15.64 -28.42 28.34
CA PHE A 31 16.06 -27.91 27.03
C PHE A 31 16.63 -26.49 27.13
N VAL A 32 17.95 -26.38 27.00
CA VAL A 32 18.69 -25.10 27.02
C VAL A 32 18.44 -24.31 25.74
N PHE A 33 18.08 -23.04 25.88
CA PHE A 33 17.99 -22.11 24.74
C PHE A 33 19.37 -21.83 24.14
N TYR A 34 19.54 -22.20 22.87
CA TYR A 34 20.59 -21.63 22.02
C TYR A 34 19.96 -20.58 21.10
N ASP A 35 20.21 -19.31 21.40
CA ASP A 35 20.02 -18.20 20.46
C ASP A 35 21.17 -18.22 19.44
N ASP A 36 20.98 -18.89 18.31
CA ASP A 36 21.80 -18.71 17.10
C ASP A 36 20.89 -18.76 15.86
N VAL A 37 20.52 -17.58 15.37
CA VAL A 37 19.97 -17.40 14.01
C VAL A 37 20.81 -16.34 13.32
N GLU A 38 21.80 -16.80 12.57
CA GLU A 38 22.60 -15.96 11.69
C GLU A 38 21.70 -15.20 10.69
N GLU A 39 21.97 -13.91 10.52
CA GLU A 39 21.33 -13.08 9.48
C GLU A 39 21.76 -13.54 8.08
N ASN A 40 21.04 -14.49 7.51
CA ASN A 40 21.12 -14.78 6.08
C ASN A 40 20.32 -13.72 5.30
N GLU A 41 20.99 -12.62 4.96
CA GLU A 41 20.58 -11.77 3.84
C GLU A 41 20.64 -12.58 2.54
N GLU A 42 19.48 -12.97 1.98
CA GLU A 42 19.17 -12.81 0.54
C GLU A 42 17.74 -13.32 0.24
N GLY A 43 16.89 -12.42 -0.24
CA GLY A 43 15.49 -12.73 -0.54
C GLY A 43 14.70 -11.50 -0.95
N GLU A 44 14.86 -11.06 -2.20
CA GLU A 44 14.07 -9.95 -2.77
C GLU A 44 12.59 -10.34 -2.92
N GLY A 45 11.84 -10.22 -1.81
CA GLY A 45 10.41 -10.44 -1.78
C GLY A 45 9.61 -9.32 -2.42
N PHE A 46 8.38 -9.65 -2.86
CA PHE A 46 7.36 -8.77 -3.46
C PHE A 46 7.20 -7.37 -2.81
N ALA A 47 7.47 -7.25 -1.51
CA ALA A 47 7.43 -5.97 -0.79
C ALA A 47 8.54 -4.98 -1.21
N SER A 48 9.70 -5.44 -1.71
CA SER A 48 10.80 -4.54 -2.09
C SER A 48 10.43 -3.67 -3.29
N ASP A 49 9.77 -4.25 -4.29
CA ASP A 49 9.33 -3.55 -5.51
C ASP A 49 8.17 -2.59 -5.23
N PHE A 50 7.31 -2.93 -4.27
CA PHE A 50 6.20 -2.09 -3.80
C PHE A 50 6.68 -0.74 -3.20
N TYR A 51 7.91 -0.66 -2.66
CA TYR A 51 8.44 0.55 -2.00
C TYR A 51 9.55 1.30 -2.78
N LYS A 52 10.00 0.81 -3.95
CA LYS A 52 11.18 1.34 -4.68
C LYS A 52 10.92 2.57 -5.59
N ALA A 53 9.69 3.09 -5.68
CA ALA A 53 9.32 4.18 -6.58
C ALA A 53 9.81 5.60 -6.14
N GLY A 54 11.10 5.87 -6.35
CA GLY A 54 11.67 7.15 -6.81
C GLY A 54 11.34 8.48 -6.10
N SER A 55 12.35 9.08 -5.47
CA SER A 55 12.60 10.54 -5.51
C SER A 55 14.10 10.79 -5.33
N ASP A 56 14.70 11.43 -6.32
CA ASP A 56 16.09 11.92 -6.31
C ASP A 56 16.17 13.22 -5.47
N TRP A 57 17.33 13.47 -4.86
CA TRP A 57 17.55 14.52 -3.86
C TRP A 57 18.65 15.53 -4.23
N SER A 58 19.09 15.55 -5.49
CA SER A 58 19.97 16.59 -5.99
C SER A 58 19.22 17.93 -6.19
N CYS A 59 19.27 18.81 -5.18
CA CYS A 59 19.21 20.28 -5.26
C CYS A 59 19.13 20.92 -3.85
N LEU A 60 20.28 21.11 -3.21
CA LEU A 60 20.45 22.07 -2.10
C LEU A 60 21.65 22.96 -2.41
N VAL A 61 21.40 24.27 -2.52
CA VAL A 61 22.24 25.46 -2.27
C VAL A 61 21.57 26.63 -3.01
N GLU A 62 21.41 27.76 -2.32
CA GLU A 62 20.79 29.00 -2.80
C GLU A 62 21.87 30.02 -3.21
N ASP A 63 21.50 31.04 -4.00
CA ASP A 63 21.91 32.46 -3.83
C ASP A 63 21.15 33.38 -4.83
N GLU A 64 21.06 34.68 -4.55
CA GLU A 64 20.12 35.66 -5.19
C GLU A 64 20.83 36.66 -6.17
N GLU A 65 20.24 37.69 -6.82
CA GLU A 65 18.94 38.40 -6.76
C GLU A 65 18.74 39.26 -8.07
N VAL A 66 17.69 40.08 -8.14
CA VAL A 66 17.49 41.33 -8.93
C VAL A 66 16.90 41.26 -10.37
N SER A 67 15.61 41.57 -10.44
CA SER A 67 14.79 42.38 -11.38
C SER A 67 15.20 42.68 -12.85
N THR A 68 14.25 42.57 -13.80
CA THR A 68 13.42 43.69 -14.36
C THR A 68 12.44 43.24 -15.47
N SER A 69 11.56 44.13 -15.92
CA SER A 69 10.35 43.88 -16.74
C SER A 69 10.53 44.07 -18.26
N GLU A 70 9.72 43.38 -19.09
CA GLU A 70 8.70 43.98 -19.99
C GLU A 70 7.94 42.93 -20.88
N LYS A 71 6.89 43.37 -21.60
CA LYS A 71 5.87 42.53 -22.27
C LYS A 71 6.08 42.39 -23.79
N LYS A 72 5.90 41.19 -24.38
CA LYS A 72 5.03 40.96 -25.59
C LYS A 72 4.93 39.50 -26.11
N LYS A 73 3.70 39.15 -26.52
CA LYS A 73 3.24 38.09 -27.46
C LYS A 73 3.84 36.66 -27.37
N MET A 74 2.97 35.72 -27.00
CA MET A 74 3.23 34.27 -27.01
C MET A 74 3.52 33.71 -28.40
N LYS A 75 4.59 32.91 -28.50
CA LYS A 75 4.78 31.83 -29.49
C LYS A 75 5.00 30.51 -28.75
N GLN A 76 4.69 29.43 -29.43
CA GLN A 76 4.72 28.04 -28.96
C GLN A 76 6.13 27.64 -28.46
N SER A 77 6.25 27.18 -27.21
CA SER A 77 7.52 26.83 -26.56
C SER A 77 7.64 25.33 -26.26
N ASN A 78 8.81 24.76 -26.52
CA ASN A 78 9.14 23.36 -26.23
C ASN A 78 9.35 23.14 -24.71
N LEU A 79 9.23 21.89 -24.25
CA LEU A 79 9.18 21.49 -22.83
C LEU A 79 10.38 21.99 -21.99
N PHE A 80 11.54 22.21 -22.62
CA PHE A 80 12.76 22.70 -21.98
C PHE A 80 12.70 24.16 -21.50
N GLN A 81 11.86 25.02 -22.10
CA GLN A 81 11.73 26.42 -21.67
C GLN A 81 10.81 26.59 -20.45
N ILE A 82 9.97 25.58 -20.14
CA ILE A 82 9.22 25.52 -18.87
C ILE A 82 10.17 25.22 -17.69
N TRP A 83 11.39 24.74 -17.97
CA TRP A 83 12.41 24.37 -16.98
C TRP A 83 13.61 25.34 -16.93
N GLY A 84 13.44 26.58 -17.39
CA GLY A 84 14.38 27.68 -17.09
C GLY A 84 15.73 27.66 -17.84
N LEU A 85 15.86 26.90 -18.93
CA LEU A 85 17.07 26.89 -19.75
C LEU A 85 17.04 28.03 -20.79
N GLN A 86 18.07 28.89 -20.77
CA GLN A 86 18.35 29.85 -21.84
C GLN A 86 19.78 29.63 -22.37
N GLU A 87 19.93 29.55 -23.70
CA GLU A 87 21.22 29.34 -24.34
C GLU A 87 22.09 30.60 -24.27
N ASN A 88 23.36 30.41 -23.89
CA ASN A 88 24.45 31.28 -24.29
C ASN A 88 25.66 30.39 -24.63
N SER A 89 26.13 30.48 -25.88
CA SER A 89 27.36 29.86 -26.35
C SER A 89 28.56 30.73 -25.94
N PRO A 90 29.74 30.14 -25.70
CA PRO A 90 30.69 30.14 -26.80
C PRO A 90 31.39 28.79 -27.06
N ASP A 91 31.78 28.68 -28.32
CA ASP A 91 32.50 27.61 -29.02
C ASP A 91 33.71 27.00 -28.27
N THR A 92 33.78 25.67 -28.19
CA THR A 92 34.99 24.93 -28.62
C THR A 92 34.73 23.43 -28.78
N THR A 93 35.19 22.88 -29.91
CA THR A 93 35.00 21.48 -30.29
C THR A 93 35.86 20.48 -29.51
N LYS A 94 35.29 19.34 -29.06
CA LYS A 94 35.86 17.98 -29.19
C LYS A 94 34.89 16.88 -28.72
N LYS A 95 34.77 15.81 -29.53
CA LYS A 95 34.04 14.57 -29.16
C LYS A 95 34.99 13.59 -28.46
N MET A 96 34.57 12.98 -27.36
CA MET A 96 35.14 11.72 -26.86
C MET A 96 34.05 10.70 -26.53
N LYS A 97 34.39 9.41 -26.65
CA LYS A 97 33.45 8.29 -26.64
C LYS A 97 33.21 7.76 -25.23
N GLN A 98 31.97 7.35 -24.98
CA GLN A 98 31.54 6.61 -23.81
C GLN A 98 32.21 5.22 -23.79
N THR A 99 32.93 4.90 -22.71
CA THR A 99 33.48 3.57 -22.44
C THR A 99 32.49 2.74 -21.62
N ASP A 100 32.48 1.43 -21.87
CA ASP A 100 31.54 0.47 -21.30
C ASP A 100 31.79 0.25 -19.79
N LEU A 101 30.73 0.27 -18.97
CA LEU A 101 30.87 0.33 -17.51
C LEU A 101 31.44 -0.96 -16.89
N PHE A 102 31.33 -2.09 -17.59
CA PHE A 102 31.71 -3.41 -17.07
C PHE A 102 33.22 -3.65 -16.92
N GLN A 103 34.09 -2.75 -17.42
CA GLN A 103 35.54 -2.85 -17.19
C GLN A 103 36.03 -2.17 -15.91
N SER A 104 35.18 -1.44 -15.20
CA SER A 104 35.58 -0.68 -14.00
C SER A 104 35.54 -1.47 -12.67
N TRP A 105 35.02 -2.71 -12.67
CA TRP A 105 34.73 -3.49 -11.44
C TRP A 105 35.53 -4.81 -11.29
N GLY A 106 36.55 -5.05 -12.12
CA GLY A 106 37.68 -5.94 -11.79
C GLY A 106 37.42 -7.43 -11.44
N LEU A 107 36.23 -7.99 -11.71
CA LEU A 107 35.84 -9.34 -11.26
C LEU A 107 35.92 -10.40 -12.38
N GLN A 108 36.59 -11.53 -12.09
CA GLN A 108 36.68 -12.70 -12.97
C GLN A 108 35.40 -13.57 -12.91
N LYS A 109 34.99 -14.12 -14.06
CA LYS A 109 33.93 -15.15 -14.12
C LYS A 109 34.52 -16.57 -13.98
N PRO A 110 33.97 -17.44 -13.13
CA PRO A 110 34.34 -18.86 -13.10
C PRO A 110 33.78 -19.62 -14.31
N SER A 111 34.50 -20.66 -14.74
CA SER A 111 34.19 -21.48 -15.92
C SER A 111 33.32 -22.70 -15.61
N PRO A 112 32.36 -23.09 -16.48
CA PRO A 112 31.71 -24.40 -16.40
C PRO A 112 32.64 -25.53 -16.89
N PHE A 113 32.50 -26.71 -16.27
CA PHE A 113 33.13 -27.97 -16.69
C PHE A 113 32.73 -28.41 -18.11
N THR A 114 33.70 -28.88 -18.90
CA THR A 114 33.47 -29.83 -20.00
C THR A 114 34.67 -30.77 -20.17
N SER A 115 34.40 -32.06 -20.37
CA SER A 115 35.39 -33.10 -20.70
C SER A 115 34.89 -33.94 -21.88
N PRO A 116 35.76 -34.58 -22.67
CA PRO A 116 36.91 -33.97 -23.34
C PRO A 116 36.85 -34.19 -24.88
N ALA A 117 37.73 -33.52 -25.60
CA ALA A 117 37.77 -33.54 -27.07
C ALA A 117 38.45 -34.79 -27.67
N SER A 118 38.21 -35.02 -28.97
CA SER A 118 39.18 -35.65 -29.86
C SER A 118 39.36 -34.80 -31.15
N ASN A 119 40.63 -34.45 -31.41
CA ASN A 119 41.31 -34.19 -32.69
C ASN A 119 40.46 -34.07 -33.98
N SER A 120 40.67 -33.12 -34.91
CA SER A 120 41.86 -32.27 -35.18
C SER A 120 41.62 -31.30 -36.37
N ALA A 121 42.69 -30.59 -36.80
CA ALA A 121 42.89 -29.95 -38.13
C ALA A 121 42.50 -28.46 -38.38
N LYS A 122 43.45 -27.59 -38.03
CA LYS A 122 44.10 -26.54 -38.87
C LYS A 122 43.27 -25.69 -39.88
N LYS A 123 43.42 -24.37 -39.67
CA LYS A 123 43.86 -23.30 -40.63
C LYS A 123 42.81 -22.35 -41.24
N ALA A 124 43.34 -21.15 -41.53
CA ALA A 124 42.92 -20.13 -42.49
C ALA A 124 41.94 -19.02 -42.03
N THR A 125 42.55 -17.86 -41.80
CA THR A 125 41.99 -16.50 -41.88
C THR A 125 41.26 -16.21 -43.20
N SER A 126 40.18 -15.44 -43.16
CA SER A 126 39.98 -14.26 -44.03
C SER A 126 38.78 -13.44 -43.57
N ALA A 127 38.70 -12.18 -44.03
CA ALA A 127 37.78 -11.17 -43.54
C ALA A 127 36.55 -10.96 -44.44
N LEU A 128 35.67 -10.08 -43.95
CA LEU A 128 34.72 -9.25 -44.70
C LEU A 128 33.36 -9.90 -45.07
N GLY A 129 32.31 -9.39 -44.43
CA GLY A 129 30.93 -9.83 -44.66
C GLY A 129 29.89 -9.04 -43.87
N LYS A 130 30.01 -7.70 -43.84
CA LYS A 130 29.09 -6.81 -43.11
C LYS A 130 27.72 -6.74 -43.81
N ARG A 131 26.89 -7.79 -43.69
CA ARG A 131 25.46 -7.70 -43.99
C ARG A 131 24.75 -6.95 -42.86
N ARG A 132 24.09 -5.83 -43.18
CA ARG A 132 23.11 -5.21 -42.30
C ARG A 132 22.06 -6.27 -41.91
N ARG A 133 21.85 -6.47 -40.61
CA ARG A 133 20.56 -6.91 -40.09
C ARG A 133 19.88 -5.69 -39.51
N ASP A 134 18.86 -5.21 -40.22
CA ASP A 134 17.68 -4.75 -39.51
C ASP A 134 17.11 -5.97 -38.77
N SER A 135 16.83 -5.80 -37.49
CA SER A 135 15.99 -6.73 -36.74
C SER A 135 15.27 -5.97 -35.64
N SER A 136 14.16 -5.37 -36.05
CA SER A 136 13.01 -5.13 -35.20
C SER A 136 12.72 -6.36 -34.31
N PHE A 137 12.70 -6.16 -32.99
CA PHE A 137 12.01 -7.06 -32.07
C PHE A 137 11.20 -6.27 -31.03
N SER A 138 10.28 -5.45 -31.56
CA SER A 138 9.00 -5.20 -30.90
C SER A 138 8.21 -6.51 -30.92
N ASN A 139 8.28 -7.30 -29.83
CA ASN A 139 7.56 -8.56 -29.74
C ASN A 139 7.18 -8.91 -28.29
N ASP A 140 6.58 -7.94 -27.59
CA ASP A 140 5.88 -8.19 -26.32
C ASP A 140 4.40 -8.38 -26.65
N SER A 141 3.94 -9.63 -26.67
CA SER A 141 2.52 -9.92 -26.87
C SER A 141 1.71 -9.37 -25.70
N PRO A 142 0.55 -8.71 -25.92
CA PRO A 142 -0.19 -8.08 -24.83
C PRO A 142 -0.49 -9.08 -23.71
N ARG A 143 -0.03 -8.78 -22.48
CA ARG A 143 -0.25 -9.67 -21.33
C ARG A 143 -1.75 -9.88 -21.15
N PRO A 144 -2.26 -11.13 -21.14
CA PRO A 144 -3.69 -11.36 -21.03
C PRO A 144 -4.23 -10.88 -19.69
N CYS A 145 -5.31 -10.09 -19.72
CA CYS A 145 -6.00 -9.66 -18.50
C CYS A 145 -6.55 -10.88 -17.75
N PRO A 146 -6.22 -11.05 -16.45
CA PRO A 146 -6.64 -12.22 -15.67
C PRO A 146 -8.15 -12.22 -15.39
N PHE A 147 -8.70 -13.41 -15.17
CA PHE A 147 -10.16 -13.59 -15.00
C PHE A 147 -10.72 -12.81 -13.80
N TYR A 148 -9.97 -12.66 -12.71
CA TYR A 148 -10.41 -11.95 -11.50
C TYR A 148 -10.41 -10.42 -11.63
N LYS A 149 -9.97 -9.87 -12.79
CA LYS A 149 -10.13 -8.45 -13.15
C LYS A 149 -11.19 -8.23 -14.24
N LYS A 150 -11.88 -9.28 -14.68
CA LYS A 150 -13.02 -9.23 -15.61
C LYS A 150 -14.30 -9.54 -14.85
N LEU A 151 -15.41 -8.92 -15.26
CA LEU A 151 -16.73 -9.14 -14.67
C LEU A 151 -17.62 -9.93 -15.65
N PRO A 152 -17.84 -11.26 -15.45
CA PRO A 152 -18.62 -12.10 -16.36
C PRO A 152 -20.02 -11.55 -16.64
N GLY A 153 -20.54 -11.82 -17.84
CA GLY A 153 -21.83 -11.29 -18.27
C GLY A 153 -21.82 -9.79 -18.63
N THR A 154 -20.68 -9.10 -18.49
CA THR A 154 -20.53 -7.68 -18.83
C THR A 154 -19.28 -7.43 -19.67
N PRO A 155 -19.22 -6.33 -20.43
CA PRO A 155 -18.01 -5.92 -21.15
C PRO A 155 -17.09 -5.07 -20.27
N PHE A 156 -17.01 -5.36 -18.97
CA PHE A 156 -16.33 -4.54 -17.96
C PHE A 156 -15.08 -5.21 -17.38
N THR A 157 -14.13 -4.36 -16.98
CA THR A 157 -12.95 -4.76 -16.21
C THR A 157 -12.73 -3.84 -15.03
N VAL A 158 -12.05 -4.33 -13.98
CA VAL A 158 -11.74 -3.57 -12.77
C VAL A 158 -10.24 -3.61 -12.51
N ASP A 159 -9.63 -2.44 -12.31
CA ASP A 159 -8.20 -2.24 -12.01
C ASP A 159 -7.27 -2.94 -13.04
N ALA A 160 -7.64 -2.85 -14.33
CA ALA A 160 -7.10 -3.69 -15.41
C ALA A 160 -6.28 -2.92 -16.46
N PHE A 161 -5.53 -1.90 -16.04
CA PHE A 161 -4.93 -0.93 -16.95
C PHE A 161 -3.60 -1.36 -17.58
N ARG A 162 -2.89 -2.34 -17.00
CA ARG A 162 -1.57 -2.82 -17.47
C ARG A 162 -1.60 -3.86 -18.60
N TYR A 163 -2.76 -4.14 -19.18
CA TYR A 163 -2.98 -5.22 -20.14
C TYR A 163 -3.22 -4.72 -21.58
N GLY A 164 -3.04 -3.43 -21.83
CA GLY A 164 -3.32 -2.80 -23.12
C GLY A 164 -4.81 -2.78 -23.46
N CYS A 165 -5.14 -2.85 -24.74
CA CYS A 165 -6.53 -2.95 -25.19
C CYS A 165 -7.08 -4.36 -24.89
N ILE A 166 -8.07 -4.46 -24.00
CA ILE A 166 -8.68 -5.74 -23.63
C ILE A 166 -9.84 -6.02 -24.60
N GLN A 167 -9.72 -7.07 -25.40
CA GLN A 167 -10.76 -7.48 -26.36
C GLN A 167 -12.12 -7.67 -25.66
N GLY A 168 -13.15 -7.02 -26.20
CA GLY A 168 -14.52 -7.04 -25.65
C GLY A 168 -14.74 -6.14 -24.43
N CYS A 169 -13.72 -5.46 -23.92
CA CYS A 169 -13.89 -4.43 -22.89
C CYS A 169 -14.42 -3.14 -23.51
N SER A 170 -15.37 -2.49 -22.84
CA SER A 170 -15.92 -1.18 -23.21
C SER A 170 -16.03 -0.19 -22.05
N ALA A 171 -15.80 -0.65 -20.81
CA ALA A 171 -15.68 0.21 -19.64
C ALA A 171 -14.62 -0.37 -18.68
N TYR A 172 -13.69 0.48 -18.27
CA TYR A 172 -12.65 0.16 -17.31
C TYR A 172 -12.96 0.86 -15.99
N PHE A 173 -13.08 0.11 -14.90
CA PHE A 173 -13.30 0.69 -13.59
C PHE A 173 -11.97 0.81 -12.84
N LEU A 174 -11.73 1.94 -12.17
CA LEU A 174 -10.62 2.12 -11.23
C LEU A 174 -11.20 2.34 -9.83
N THR A 175 -10.93 1.41 -8.92
CA THR A 175 -11.48 1.41 -7.55
C THR A 175 -10.91 2.54 -6.71
N HIS A 176 -9.60 2.81 -6.82
CA HIS A 176 -8.88 3.83 -6.06
C HIS A 176 -7.54 4.21 -6.72
N PHE A 177 -6.82 5.20 -6.17
CA PHE A 177 -5.59 5.74 -6.77
C PHE A 177 -4.30 5.22 -6.09
N HIS A 178 -4.13 3.90 -5.98
CA HIS A 178 -2.81 3.28 -5.70
C HIS A 178 -2.20 2.64 -6.94
N ALA A 179 -0.86 2.58 -6.95
CA ALA A 179 -0.07 2.41 -8.16
C ALA A 179 -0.26 1.05 -8.83
N ASP A 180 -0.40 -0.02 -8.05
CA ASP A 180 -0.67 -1.39 -8.49
C ASP A 180 -2.10 -1.61 -9.02
N HIS A 181 -3.03 -0.69 -8.74
CA HIS A 181 -4.38 -0.67 -9.31
C HIS A 181 -4.45 0.16 -10.60
N TYR A 182 -3.81 1.34 -10.63
CA TYR A 182 -3.78 2.18 -11.83
C TYR A 182 -2.65 1.87 -12.83
N ILE A 183 -1.70 0.98 -12.50
CA ILE A 183 -0.52 0.67 -13.34
C ILE A 183 -0.92 0.41 -14.80
N GLY A 184 -0.27 1.14 -15.71
CA GLY A 184 -0.61 1.17 -17.14
C GLY A 184 -1.36 2.44 -17.57
N LEU A 185 -2.07 3.12 -16.66
CA LEU A 185 -2.61 4.46 -16.95
C LEU A 185 -1.50 5.48 -17.12
N THR A 186 -1.58 6.23 -18.22
CA THR A 186 -0.70 7.35 -18.57
C THR A 186 -1.49 8.37 -19.38
N LYS A 187 -0.92 9.55 -19.65
CA LYS A 187 -1.46 10.53 -20.60
C LYS A 187 -1.74 10.01 -22.03
N ALA A 188 -1.20 8.84 -22.40
CA ALA A 188 -1.43 8.19 -23.69
C ALA A 188 -2.56 7.15 -23.67
N TRP A 189 -3.28 7.03 -22.55
CA TRP A 189 -4.42 6.12 -22.44
C TRP A 189 -5.47 6.41 -23.50
N SER A 190 -5.90 5.36 -24.20
CA SER A 190 -6.79 5.43 -25.36
C SER A 190 -7.64 4.17 -25.56
N HIS A 191 -7.65 3.26 -24.57
CA HIS A 191 -8.27 1.93 -24.71
C HIS A 191 -9.76 1.89 -24.33
N GLY A 192 -10.30 2.97 -23.76
CA GLY A 192 -11.73 3.08 -23.42
C GLY A 192 -12.00 4.03 -22.25
N PRO A 193 -13.28 4.25 -21.92
CA PRO A 193 -13.69 5.09 -20.80
C PRO A 193 -13.32 4.46 -19.44
N ILE A 194 -12.86 5.31 -18.53
CA ILE A 194 -12.44 5.02 -17.17
C ILE A 194 -13.52 5.54 -16.20
N TYR A 195 -14.17 4.63 -15.49
CA TYR A 195 -15.17 4.93 -14.47
C TYR A 195 -14.55 4.83 -13.08
N CYS A 196 -14.69 5.87 -12.26
CA CYS A 196 -14.08 5.94 -10.93
C CYS A 196 -14.79 7.00 -10.06
N SER A 197 -14.46 7.05 -8.77
CA SER A 197 -15.00 8.09 -7.88
C SER A 197 -14.58 9.50 -8.32
N SER A 198 -15.39 10.51 -7.97
CA SER A 198 -15.08 11.91 -8.27
C SER A 198 -13.73 12.38 -7.72
N LEU A 199 -13.23 11.84 -6.60
CA LEU A 199 -11.89 12.15 -6.09
C LEU A 199 -10.80 11.46 -6.92
N THR A 200 -10.93 10.15 -7.21
CA THR A 200 -9.98 9.42 -8.08
C THR A 200 -9.88 10.05 -9.48
N SER A 201 -11.00 10.56 -10.02
CA SER A 201 -11.02 11.30 -11.30
C SER A 201 -10.12 12.55 -11.29
N ARG A 202 -10.06 13.28 -10.16
CA ARG A 202 -9.19 14.45 -10.00
C ARG A 202 -7.72 14.04 -9.95
N LEU A 203 -7.41 12.93 -9.26
CA LEU A 203 -6.05 12.39 -9.17
C LEU A 203 -5.52 11.87 -10.52
N LEU A 204 -6.36 11.22 -11.32
CA LEU A 204 -6.00 10.79 -12.68
C LEU A 204 -5.56 11.98 -13.56
N ARG A 205 -6.32 13.08 -13.53
CA ARG A 205 -6.01 14.31 -14.26
C ARG A 205 -4.75 14.99 -13.71
N LEU A 206 -4.66 15.11 -12.39
CA LEU A 206 -3.61 15.86 -11.70
C LEU A 206 -2.23 15.19 -11.76
N SER A 207 -2.20 13.87 -11.55
CA SER A 207 -0.98 13.11 -11.30
C SER A 207 -0.51 12.31 -12.52
N LEU A 208 -1.44 11.84 -13.37
CA LEU A 208 -1.13 11.04 -14.56
C LEU A 208 -1.38 11.78 -15.88
N SER A 209 -2.03 12.95 -15.84
CA SER A 209 -2.41 13.75 -17.02
C SER A 209 -3.21 12.96 -18.06
N VAL A 210 -4.07 12.03 -17.60
CA VAL A 210 -5.00 11.30 -18.46
C VAL A 210 -6.00 12.29 -19.09
N ASP A 211 -6.28 12.13 -20.38
CA ASP A 211 -7.23 13.00 -21.10
C ASP A 211 -8.62 12.94 -20.43
N PRO A 212 -9.20 14.09 -20.02
CA PRO A 212 -10.54 14.15 -19.44
C PRO A 212 -11.63 13.49 -20.28
N SER A 213 -11.48 13.36 -21.61
CA SER A 213 -12.46 12.69 -22.47
C SER A 213 -12.64 11.20 -22.17
N PHE A 214 -11.66 10.56 -21.51
CA PHE A 214 -11.75 9.18 -21.06
C PHE A 214 -12.17 9.04 -19.60
N ILE A 215 -12.36 10.13 -18.83
CA ILE A 215 -12.56 10.06 -17.38
C ILE A 215 -14.02 10.36 -17.05
N HIS A 216 -14.72 9.34 -16.55
CA HIS A 216 -16.14 9.39 -16.19
C HIS A 216 -16.26 9.28 -14.67
N PRO A 217 -16.28 10.42 -13.94
CA PRO A 217 -16.52 10.41 -12.51
C PRO A 217 -17.94 9.93 -12.20
N LEU A 218 -18.05 9.07 -11.19
CA LEU A 218 -19.31 8.64 -10.59
C LEU A 218 -19.32 9.12 -9.13
N GLU A 219 -20.45 9.65 -8.69
CA GLU A 219 -20.67 10.00 -7.28
C GLU A 219 -20.95 8.74 -6.45
N LEU A 220 -20.60 8.79 -5.17
CA LEU A 220 -20.92 7.72 -4.22
C LEU A 220 -22.44 7.64 -3.99
N ASP A 221 -22.92 6.42 -3.74
CA ASP A 221 -24.30 6.07 -3.41
C ASP A 221 -25.37 6.45 -4.46
N VAL A 222 -24.93 6.84 -5.68
CA VAL A 222 -25.78 7.10 -6.85
C VAL A 222 -25.79 5.89 -7.78
N GLU A 223 -26.98 5.49 -8.26
CA GLU A 223 -27.11 4.43 -9.28
C GLU A 223 -27.00 5.02 -10.70
N TYR A 224 -25.99 4.53 -11.44
CA TYR A 224 -25.78 4.82 -12.85
C TYR A 224 -26.14 3.59 -13.70
N THR A 225 -26.56 3.80 -14.95
CA THR A 225 -26.72 2.70 -15.93
C THR A 225 -25.65 2.83 -17.01
N ILE A 226 -24.75 1.85 -17.07
CA ILE A 226 -23.65 1.79 -18.04
C ILE A 226 -23.87 0.51 -18.85
N ASN A 227 -24.01 0.61 -20.18
CA ASN A 227 -24.25 -0.54 -21.07
C ASN A 227 -25.39 -1.48 -20.61
N GLY A 228 -26.46 -0.93 -20.03
CA GLY A 228 -27.59 -1.68 -19.48
C GLY A 228 -27.35 -2.30 -18.09
N ILE A 229 -26.14 -2.18 -17.53
CA ILE A 229 -25.79 -2.65 -16.19
C ILE A 229 -25.96 -1.50 -15.20
N LYS A 230 -26.64 -1.76 -14.07
CA LYS A 230 -26.76 -0.81 -12.96
C LYS A 230 -25.49 -0.86 -12.11
N VAL A 231 -24.88 0.30 -11.85
CA VAL A 231 -23.61 0.44 -11.13
C VAL A 231 -23.73 1.51 -10.05
N THR A 232 -23.26 1.20 -8.84
CA THR A 232 -23.19 2.14 -7.71
C THR A 232 -21.82 2.02 -7.04
N LEU A 233 -21.19 3.16 -6.77
CA LEU A 233 -19.98 3.23 -5.94
C LEU A 233 -20.38 3.41 -4.47
N ILE A 234 -19.72 2.70 -3.56
CA ILE A 234 -19.96 2.77 -2.10
C ILE A 234 -18.59 2.97 -1.42
N GLU A 235 -18.50 3.78 -0.37
CA GLU A 235 -17.22 4.06 0.31
C GLU A 235 -16.49 2.79 0.80
N ALA A 236 -15.22 2.64 0.44
CA ALA A 236 -14.40 1.45 0.75
C ALA A 236 -13.68 1.51 2.12
N ASN A 237 -13.69 2.66 2.80
CA ASN A 237 -13.05 2.88 4.11
C ASN A 237 -11.51 2.63 4.11
N HIS A 238 -10.91 2.67 2.91
CA HIS A 238 -9.50 2.37 2.63
C HIS A 238 -8.67 3.65 2.55
N CYS A 239 -8.57 4.29 1.37
CA CYS A 239 -7.88 5.56 1.16
C CYS A 239 -8.82 6.57 0.48
N PRO A 240 -8.50 7.88 0.45
CA PRO A 240 -9.41 8.91 -0.06
C PRO A 240 -9.86 8.62 -1.50
N GLY A 241 -11.18 8.49 -1.70
CA GLY A 241 -11.80 8.20 -2.99
C GLY A 241 -11.85 6.72 -3.39
N ALA A 242 -11.47 5.79 -2.50
CA ALA A 242 -11.60 4.36 -2.73
C ALA A 242 -13.07 3.90 -2.63
N ALA A 243 -13.52 3.09 -3.59
CA ALA A 243 -14.91 2.62 -3.64
C ALA A 243 -15.03 1.10 -3.83
N LEU A 244 -15.93 0.50 -3.06
CA LEU A 244 -16.60 -0.73 -3.45
C LEU A 244 -17.46 -0.44 -4.68
N ILE A 245 -17.58 -1.39 -5.59
CA ILE A 245 -18.39 -1.25 -6.80
C ILE A 245 -19.45 -2.35 -6.80
N HIS A 246 -20.71 -1.95 -6.66
CA HIS A 246 -21.86 -2.84 -6.77
C HIS A 246 -22.40 -2.80 -8.21
N PHE A 247 -22.49 -3.97 -8.85
CA PHE A 247 -23.05 -4.13 -10.19
C PHE A 247 -24.30 -5.01 -10.14
N ARG A 248 -25.37 -4.61 -10.83
CA ARG A 248 -26.58 -5.43 -11.06
C ARG A 248 -26.84 -5.57 -12.55
N LEU A 249 -26.79 -6.80 -13.04
CA LEU A 249 -27.03 -7.19 -14.42
C LEU A 249 -28.54 -7.27 -14.72
N LEU A 250 -28.88 -7.33 -16.01
CA LEU A 250 -30.25 -7.43 -16.51
C LEU A 250 -30.98 -8.73 -16.12
N ASP A 251 -30.22 -9.80 -15.87
CA ASP A 251 -30.72 -11.11 -15.39
C ASP A 251 -30.97 -11.14 -13.87
N GLY A 252 -30.67 -10.04 -13.15
CA GLY A 252 -30.74 -9.96 -11.70
C GLY A 252 -29.46 -10.41 -10.98
N THR A 253 -28.44 -10.90 -11.69
CA THR A 253 -27.15 -11.25 -11.08
C THR A 253 -26.50 -10.01 -10.49
N CYS A 254 -26.09 -10.09 -9.22
CA CYS A 254 -25.49 -8.98 -8.49
C CYS A 254 -24.06 -9.31 -8.07
N TYR A 255 -23.13 -8.42 -8.40
CA TYR A 255 -21.72 -8.49 -8.04
C TYR A 255 -21.38 -7.38 -7.07
N LEU A 256 -20.52 -7.68 -6.10
CA LEU A 256 -19.82 -6.66 -5.31
C LEU A 256 -18.33 -6.85 -5.52
N HIS A 257 -17.64 -5.80 -5.97
CA HIS A 257 -16.19 -5.77 -6.07
C HIS A 257 -15.65 -4.80 -5.02
N THR A 258 -14.90 -5.29 -4.03
CA THR A 258 -14.45 -4.43 -2.93
C THR A 258 -13.39 -3.41 -3.36
N GLY A 259 -12.64 -3.70 -4.43
CA GLY A 259 -11.33 -3.07 -4.59
C GLY A 259 -10.48 -3.46 -3.38
N ASP A 260 -9.72 -2.51 -2.85
CA ASP A 260 -9.08 -2.62 -1.54
C ASP A 260 -9.95 -1.91 -0.51
N PHE A 261 -10.24 -2.57 0.62
CA PHE A 261 -11.24 -2.09 1.57
C PHE A 261 -10.92 -2.48 3.02
N ARG A 262 -11.37 -1.65 3.97
CA ARG A 262 -11.48 -2.04 5.38
C ARG A 262 -12.94 -2.18 5.78
N ALA A 263 -13.41 -3.42 5.84
CA ALA A 263 -14.75 -3.78 6.25
C ALA A 263 -15.14 -3.08 7.56
N SER A 264 -16.36 -2.55 7.59
CA SER A 264 -16.91 -1.83 8.74
C SER A 264 -18.39 -2.15 8.91
N LYS A 265 -18.89 -1.98 10.14
CA LYS A 265 -20.33 -2.14 10.42
C LYS A 265 -21.21 -1.13 9.67
N GLN A 266 -20.65 0.03 9.29
CA GLN A 266 -21.36 1.02 8.48
C GLN A 266 -21.67 0.50 7.05
N MET A 267 -20.78 -0.29 6.45
CA MET A 267 -21.07 -0.91 5.15
C MET A 267 -22.27 -1.86 5.22
N GLN A 268 -22.46 -2.54 6.36
CA GLN A 268 -23.57 -3.47 6.60
C GLN A 268 -24.93 -2.75 6.73
N THR A 269 -24.96 -1.42 6.86
CA THR A 269 -26.22 -0.65 6.87
C THR A 269 -26.56 -0.04 5.50
N HIS A 270 -25.65 -0.12 4.51
CA HIS A 270 -25.90 0.44 3.18
C HIS A 270 -27.01 -0.37 2.45
N PRO A 271 -28.04 0.26 1.85
CA PRO A 271 -29.19 -0.46 1.31
C PRO A 271 -28.87 -1.57 0.29
N LEU A 272 -27.90 -1.36 -0.61
CA LEU A 272 -27.46 -2.36 -1.60
C LEU A 272 -26.61 -3.50 -1.00
N VAL A 273 -26.16 -3.37 0.24
CA VAL A 273 -25.36 -4.37 0.96
C VAL A 273 -26.22 -5.12 1.97
N PHE A 274 -27.22 -4.45 2.56
CA PHE A 274 -28.16 -5.02 3.53
C PHE A 274 -29.40 -5.68 2.90
N ASN A 275 -30.09 -5.01 1.97
CA ASN A 275 -31.37 -5.49 1.43
C ASN A 275 -31.24 -6.36 0.17
N GLN A 276 -30.05 -6.42 -0.45
CA GLN A 276 -29.86 -7.02 -1.77
C GLN A 276 -28.83 -8.16 -1.73
N ARG A 277 -29.22 -9.33 -2.24
CA ARG A 277 -28.35 -10.50 -2.30
C ARG A 277 -27.20 -10.27 -3.29
N VAL A 278 -25.97 -10.29 -2.78
CA VAL A 278 -24.76 -10.36 -3.61
C VAL A 278 -24.53 -11.82 -4.01
N HIS A 279 -24.49 -12.09 -5.30
CA HIS A 279 -24.28 -13.44 -5.83
C HIS A 279 -22.79 -13.76 -5.93
N VAL A 280 -21.98 -12.78 -6.37
CA VAL A 280 -20.53 -12.95 -6.51
C VAL A 280 -19.78 -11.78 -5.86
N LEU A 281 -18.93 -12.11 -4.90
CA LEU A 281 -18.07 -11.16 -4.20
C LEU A 281 -16.63 -11.27 -4.74
N TYR A 282 -16.10 -10.19 -5.29
CA TYR A 282 -14.67 -10.03 -5.57
C TYR A 282 -14.06 -9.34 -4.34
N LEU A 283 -13.19 -10.04 -3.62
CA LEU A 283 -12.80 -9.72 -2.24
C LEU A 283 -11.31 -9.40 -2.12
N ASP A 284 -10.99 -8.26 -1.51
CA ASP A 284 -9.67 -7.97 -0.93
C ASP A 284 -9.30 -9.05 0.09
N THR A 285 -8.24 -9.78 -0.24
CA THR A 285 -7.72 -10.87 0.57
C THR A 285 -6.30 -10.61 1.08
N THR A 286 -5.89 -9.34 1.14
CA THR A 286 -4.57 -8.87 1.61
C THR A 286 -4.19 -9.51 2.94
N TYR A 287 -5.13 -9.55 3.89
CA TYR A 287 -4.94 -10.11 5.23
C TYR A 287 -5.88 -11.28 5.54
N CYS A 288 -6.19 -12.12 4.54
CA CYS A 288 -6.95 -13.36 4.72
C CYS A 288 -6.11 -14.49 5.37
N ASN A 289 -5.61 -14.26 6.59
CA ASN A 289 -4.96 -15.27 7.45
C ASN A 289 -5.22 -14.95 8.94
N PRO A 290 -5.59 -15.94 9.80
CA PRO A 290 -5.93 -15.72 11.21
C PRO A 290 -4.94 -14.91 12.05
N ARG A 291 -3.64 -14.93 11.69
CA ARG A 291 -2.59 -14.16 12.39
C ARG A 291 -2.75 -12.64 12.30
N TYR A 292 -3.54 -12.15 11.33
CA TYR A 292 -3.71 -10.73 11.07
C TYR A 292 -4.92 -10.17 11.81
N LYS A 293 -4.68 -9.79 13.07
CA LYS A 293 -5.62 -9.03 13.91
C LYS A 293 -5.00 -7.67 14.19
N PHE A 294 -5.77 -6.60 13.98
CA PHE A 294 -5.35 -5.23 14.29
C PHE A 294 -6.46 -4.53 15.06
N PRO A 295 -6.12 -3.55 15.90
CA PRO A 295 -7.09 -2.70 16.61
C PRO A 295 -7.87 -1.80 15.64
N SER A 296 -8.87 -1.09 16.18
CA SER A 296 -9.61 -0.08 15.43
C SER A 296 -8.68 1.03 14.91
N LYS A 297 -9.12 1.82 13.93
CA LYS A 297 -8.32 2.98 13.48
C LYS A 297 -8.22 4.00 14.63
N GLU A 298 -9.30 4.15 15.37
CA GLU A 298 -9.53 5.09 16.45
C GLU A 298 -8.57 4.85 17.63
N ASP A 299 -8.33 3.59 18.01
CA ASP A 299 -7.37 3.22 19.05
C ASP A 299 -5.93 3.56 18.63
N VAL A 300 -5.56 3.28 17.37
CA VAL A 300 -4.23 3.59 16.85
C VAL A 300 -4.00 5.10 16.75
N LEU A 301 -5.01 5.87 16.33
CA LEU A 301 -4.93 7.33 16.32
C LEU A 301 -4.75 7.88 17.74
N SER A 302 -5.50 7.35 18.70
CA SER A 302 -5.42 7.74 20.11
C SER A 302 -4.04 7.41 20.72
N TYR A 303 -3.51 6.22 20.41
CA TYR A 303 -2.16 5.80 20.78
C TYR A 303 -1.08 6.70 20.19
N VAL A 304 -1.11 6.96 18.88
CA VAL A 304 -0.14 7.84 18.20
C VAL A 304 -0.14 9.24 18.81
N VAL A 305 -1.33 9.80 19.08
CA VAL A 305 -1.46 11.11 19.74
C VAL A 305 -0.88 11.08 21.16
N ARG A 306 -1.15 10.02 21.95
CA ARG A 306 -0.58 9.85 23.30
C ARG A 306 0.95 9.78 23.27
N ILE A 307 1.53 8.88 22.48
CA ILE A 307 2.99 8.74 22.32
C ILE A 307 3.62 10.07 21.88
N THR A 308 3.00 10.79 20.95
CA THR A 308 3.48 12.11 20.50
C THR A 308 3.53 13.12 21.64
N LYS A 309 2.45 13.24 22.43
CA LYS A 309 2.38 14.14 23.59
C LYS A 309 3.38 13.73 24.68
N ASP A 310 3.51 12.43 24.95
CA ASP A 310 4.41 11.91 25.97
C ASP A 310 5.89 12.12 25.63
N PHE A 311 6.25 12.00 24.35
CA PHE A 311 7.60 12.30 23.87
C PHE A 311 7.88 13.81 23.92
N LEU A 312 6.95 14.64 23.46
CA LEU A 312 7.11 16.11 23.51
C LEU A 312 7.19 16.66 24.94
N ARG A 313 6.51 16.03 25.93
CA ARG A 313 6.68 16.38 27.35
C ARG A 313 8.09 16.11 27.87
N LYS A 314 8.77 15.07 27.37
CA LYS A 314 10.13 14.68 27.78
C LYS A 314 11.20 15.43 26.99
N GLN A 315 10.96 15.67 25.70
CA GLN A 315 11.87 16.32 24.77
C GLN A 315 11.11 17.31 23.88
N PRO A 316 10.88 18.55 24.33
CA PRO A 316 10.05 19.53 23.61
C PRO A 316 10.59 19.91 22.23
N LYS A 317 11.91 19.88 22.05
CA LYS A 317 12.59 20.12 20.76
C LYS A 317 12.65 18.87 19.89
N THR A 318 11.50 18.25 19.62
CA THR A 318 11.39 17.05 18.76
C THR A 318 10.61 17.35 17.49
N LEU A 319 11.16 16.94 16.35
CA LEU A 319 10.46 16.93 15.07
C LEU A 319 9.61 15.66 14.97
N ILE A 320 8.31 15.82 14.70
CA ILE A 320 7.38 14.71 14.48
C ILE A 320 7.32 14.40 12.99
N VAL A 321 7.54 13.13 12.63
CA VAL A 321 7.49 12.68 11.24
C VAL A 321 6.44 11.58 11.08
N VAL A 322 5.58 11.67 10.06
CA VAL A 322 4.65 10.59 9.70
C VAL A 322 4.94 10.10 8.28
N GLY A 323 5.13 8.79 8.14
CA GLY A 323 5.31 8.13 6.85
C GLY A 323 3.96 7.91 6.15
N SER A 324 3.88 8.21 4.87
CA SER A 324 2.70 7.88 4.04
C SER A 324 3.08 7.68 2.56
N TYR A 325 2.16 7.09 1.79
CA TYR A 325 2.22 6.89 0.35
C TYR A 325 1.80 8.17 -0.41
N SER A 326 1.45 8.07 -1.70
CA SER A 326 0.88 9.19 -2.46
C SER A 326 -0.45 9.68 -1.88
N ILE A 327 -1.33 8.73 -1.50
CA ILE A 327 -2.58 8.94 -0.75
C ILE A 327 -2.76 7.81 0.29
N GLY A 328 -3.53 8.04 1.34
CA GLY A 328 -3.72 7.11 2.46
C GLY A 328 -2.94 7.56 3.71
N LYS A 329 -3.38 7.09 4.88
CA LYS A 329 -2.86 7.44 6.22
C LYS A 329 -3.11 8.89 6.66
N GLU A 330 -3.91 9.68 5.94
CA GLU A 330 -4.25 11.08 6.26
C GLU A 330 -4.65 11.28 7.73
N CYS A 331 -5.53 10.41 8.24
CA CYS A 331 -6.06 10.52 9.60
C CYS A 331 -4.97 10.48 10.68
N VAL A 332 -3.83 9.82 10.43
CA VAL A 332 -2.73 9.70 11.41
C VAL A 332 -2.09 11.07 11.68
N TYR A 333 -1.67 11.76 10.63
CA TYR A 333 -1.06 13.07 10.79
C TYR A 333 -2.10 14.18 11.06
N LEU A 334 -3.34 14.04 10.59
CA LEU A 334 -4.45 14.92 11.00
C LEU A 334 -4.77 14.82 12.50
N ALA A 335 -4.77 13.62 13.08
CA ALA A 335 -5.00 13.42 14.51
C ALA A 335 -3.91 14.10 15.35
N ILE A 336 -2.63 13.96 14.95
CA ILE A 336 -1.51 14.68 15.60
C ILE A 336 -1.67 16.20 15.43
N ALA A 337 -1.90 16.69 14.22
CA ALA A 337 -2.07 18.11 13.92
C ALA A 337 -3.15 18.76 14.80
N LYS A 338 -4.34 18.14 14.83
CA LYS A 338 -5.48 18.57 15.67
C LYS A 338 -5.17 18.50 17.16
N ALA A 339 -4.48 17.45 17.62
CA ALA A 339 -4.20 17.25 19.04
C ALA A 339 -3.08 18.14 19.60
N LEU A 340 -2.23 18.71 18.73
CA LEU A 340 -1.16 19.65 19.07
C LEU A 340 -1.48 21.11 18.68
N GLY A 341 -2.49 21.35 17.83
CA GLY A 341 -2.81 22.67 17.30
C GLY A 341 -1.81 23.19 16.26
N VAL A 342 -1.15 22.29 15.52
CA VAL A 342 -0.06 22.64 14.57
C VAL A 342 -0.44 22.34 13.13
N LYS A 343 0.19 23.05 12.19
CA LYS A 343 0.08 22.77 10.75
C LYS A 343 0.89 21.54 10.33
N ILE A 344 0.58 21.00 9.17
CA ILE A 344 1.24 19.83 8.58
C ILE A 344 2.15 20.31 7.44
N PHE A 345 3.46 20.13 7.57
CA PHE A 345 4.37 20.30 6.44
C PHE A 345 4.36 19.06 5.54
N ALA A 346 4.25 19.30 4.24
CA ALA A 346 4.41 18.30 3.20
C ALA A 346 5.09 18.97 1.99
N ASN A 347 5.80 18.20 1.16
CA ASN A 347 6.44 18.75 -0.04
C ASN A 347 5.41 19.25 -1.09
N ALA A 348 5.85 20.07 -2.06
CA ALA A 348 4.95 20.69 -3.03
C ALA A 348 4.09 19.71 -3.84
N SER A 349 4.65 18.55 -4.21
CA SER A 349 3.93 17.48 -4.92
C SER A 349 2.80 16.91 -4.05
N ARG A 350 3.10 16.54 -2.80
CA ARG A 350 2.11 16.03 -1.86
C ARG A 350 1.04 17.07 -1.51
N ARG A 351 1.41 18.33 -1.27
CA ARG A 351 0.44 19.41 -0.99
C ARG A 351 -0.58 19.55 -2.12
N ARG A 352 -0.15 19.47 -3.38
CA ARG A 352 -1.03 19.53 -4.55
C ARG A 352 -2.03 18.38 -4.58
N ILE A 353 -1.60 17.15 -4.27
CA ILE A 353 -2.47 15.98 -4.12
C ILE A 353 -3.48 16.19 -2.98
N LEU A 354 -3.00 16.57 -1.79
CA LEU A 354 -3.83 16.78 -0.60
C LEU A 354 -4.88 17.89 -0.77
N GLN A 355 -4.54 18.97 -1.48
CA GLN A 355 -5.48 20.04 -1.86
C GLN A 355 -6.59 19.52 -2.79
N SER A 356 -6.30 18.54 -3.66
CA SER A 356 -7.29 17.99 -4.60
C SER A 356 -8.38 17.13 -3.93
N PHE A 357 -8.22 16.76 -2.66
CA PHE A 357 -9.26 16.05 -1.92
C PHE A 357 -10.48 16.93 -1.65
N GLY A 358 -10.29 18.26 -1.54
CA GLY A 358 -11.35 19.20 -1.19
C GLY A 358 -11.73 19.18 0.29
N TRP A 359 -10.86 18.65 1.16
CA TRP A 359 -11.10 18.55 2.60
C TRP A 359 -10.57 19.79 3.32
N ASP A 360 -11.45 20.55 3.96
CA ASP A 360 -11.11 21.80 4.68
C ASP A 360 -10.09 21.59 5.81
N ASP A 361 -10.22 20.49 6.56
CA ASP A 361 -9.30 20.12 7.65
C ASP A 361 -7.88 19.84 7.18
N ILE A 362 -7.69 19.47 5.90
CA ILE A 362 -6.37 19.36 5.28
C ILE A 362 -5.97 20.71 4.69
N SER A 363 -6.79 21.29 3.83
CA SER A 363 -6.42 22.45 2.99
C SER A 363 -5.99 23.67 3.81
N LYS A 364 -6.65 23.92 4.95
CA LYS A 364 -6.37 25.05 5.87
C LYS A 364 -5.15 24.80 6.77
N ASN A 365 -4.83 23.52 7.01
CA ASN A 365 -3.79 23.11 7.96
C ASN A 365 -2.46 22.73 7.30
N LEU A 366 -2.32 22.80 5.97
CA LEU A 366 -1.03 22.60 5.31
C LEU A 366 -0.08 23.78 5.52
N SER A 367 1.21 23.48 5.69
CA SER A 367 2.31 24.44 5.65
C SER A 367 3.16 24.26 4.39
N THR A 368 3.54 25.38 3.76
CA THR A 368 4.52 25.40 2.67
C THR A 368 5.96 25.36 3.17
N ASP A 369 6.20 25.89 4.37
CA ASP A 369 7.48 25.96 5.07
C ASP A 369 7.56 24.88 6.17
N GLY A 370 8.69 24.17 6.22
CA GLY A 370 8.99 23.19 7.26
C GLY A 370 9.48 23.83 8.56
N LYS A 371 10.10 25.01 8.51
CA LYS A 371 10.56 25.73 9.72
C LYS A 371 9.40 26.28 10.56
N ALA A 372 8.20 26.37 9.98
CA ALA A 372 6.98 26.87 10.62
C ALA A 372 6.15 25.82 11.39
N THR A 373 6.54 24.53 11.40
CA THR A 373 5.82 23.49 12.17
C THR A 373 6.74 22.34 12.58
N CYS A 374 6.38 21.61 13.64
CA CYS A 374 7.07 20.40 14.06
C CYS A 374 6.54 19.11 13.42
N LEU A 375 5.47 19.16 12.61
CA LEU A 375 4.83 17.96 12.04
C LEU A 375 5.07 17.85 10.54
N HIS A 376 5.95 16.93 10.14
CA HIS A 376 6.38 16.71 8.75
C HIS A 376 5.84 15.36 8.21
N VAL A 377 5.27 15.36 7.00
CA VAL A 377 4.83 14.13 6.32
C VAL A 377 5.81 13.80 5.20
N LEU A 378 6.42 12.60 5.29
CA LEU A 378 7.43 12.12 4.35
C LEU A 378 6.98 10.82 3.65
N PRO A 379 7.58 10.48 2.48
CA PRO A 379 7.39 9.16 1.87
C PRO A 379 7.75 8.04 2.83
N MET A 380 7.00 6.93 2.81
CA MET A 380 7.29 5.76 3.67
C MET A 380 8.73 5.22 3.53
N SER A 381 9.29 5.31 2.32
CA SER A 381 10.67 4.92 1.99
C SER A 381 11.75 5.84 2.61
N SER A 382 11.38 7.04 3.09
CA SER A 382 12.26 7.97 3.80
C SER A 382 12.35 7.71 5.30
N LEU A 383 11.51 6.85 5.87
CA LEU A 383 11.41 6.63 7.33
C LEU A 383 12.54 5.73 7.90
N LYS A 384 13.72 5.72 7.28
CA LYS A 384 14.93 5.01 7.76
C LYS A 384 15.75 5.95 8.66
N VAL A 385 16.52 5.41 9.60
CA VAL A 385 17.26 6.23 10.59
C VAL A 385 18.19 7.24 9.90
N GLU A 386 18.88 6.80 8.85
CA GLU A 386 19.88 7.56 8.12
C GLU A 386 19.24 8.77 7.43
N ARG A 387 18.13 8.53 6.71
CA ARG A 387 17.34 9.57 6.03
C ARG A 387 16.62 10.52 7.00
N LEU A 388 16.25 10.04 8.18
CA LEU A 388 15.66 10.88 9.23
C LEU A 388 16.71 11.75 9.93
N ASP A 389 17.95 11.30 10.10
CA ASP A 389 19.06 12.15 10.57
C ASP A 389 19.48 13.17 9.50
N GLU A 390 19.48 12.80 8.21
CA GLU A 390 19.62 13.74 7.09
C GLU A 390 18.54 14.83 7.11
N HIS A 391 17.27 14.45 7.23
CA HIS A 391 16.17 15.40 7.34
C HIS A 391 16.29 16.29 8.59
N LEU A 392 16.69 15.72 9.74
CA LEU A 392 16.90 16.47 10.99
C LEU A 392 18.02 17.52 10.85
N LYS A 393 19.09 17.27 10.07
CA LYS A 393 20.18 18.25 9.87
C LYS A 393 19.68 19.59 9.33
N VAL A 394 18.65 19.58 8.48
CA VAL A 394 18.01 20.78 7.90
C VAL A 394 17.34 21.65 8.98
N TYR A 395 16.85 21.03 10.07
CA TYR A 395 16.10 21.70 11.14
C TYR A 395 16.82 21.66 12.51
N ARG A 396 18.13 21.40 12.51
CA ARG A 396 18.97 21.17 13.72
C ARG A 396 18.97 22.32 14.74
N GLU A 397 18.64 23.53 14.31
CA GLU A 397 18.54 24.72 15.17
C GLU A 397 17.25 24.74 16.00
N GLN A 398 16.18 24.14 15.46
CA GLN A 398 14.86 24.06 16.07
C GLN A 398 14.69 22.74 16.86
N TYR A 399 15.12 21.62 16.29
CA TYR A 399 14.87 20.28 16.81
C TYR A 399 16.17 19.51 17.10
N GLY A 400 16.22 18.84 18.25
CA GLY A 400 17.33 17.98 18.68
C GLY A 400 17.08 16.49 18.46
N ALA A 401 15.85 16.08 18.16
CA ALA A 401 15.45 14.69 17.93
C ALA A 401 14.32 14.56 16.91
N VAL A 402 14.10 13.33 16.43
CA VAL A 402 12.95 12.93 15.60
C VAL A 402 12.16 11.83 16.29
N LEU A 403 10.85 12.03 16.41
CA LEU A 403 9.88 10.98 16.65
C LEU A 403 9.15 10.70 15.33
N ALA A 404 9.36 9.51 14.77
CA ALA A 404 8.77 9.09 13.51
C ALA A 404 7.73 7.97 13.70
N PHE A 405 6.62 8.06 12.96
CA PHE A 405 5.61 7.01 12.87
C PHE A 405 5.60 6.40 11.47
N ARG A 406 5.60 5.06 11.41
CA ARG A 406 5.36 4.22 10.22
C ARG A 406 4.00 3.55 10.34
N PRO A 407 2.91 4.13 9.79
CA PRO A 407 1.60 3.50 9.72
C PRO A 407 1.59 2.28 8.79
N THR A 408 1.52 1.07 9.36
CA THR A 408 1.61 -0.21 8.64
C THR A 408 0.55 -1.20 9.14
N GLY A 409 0.05 -2.09 8.28
CA GLY A 409 -0.91 -3.13 8.69
C GLY A 409 -0.28 -4.47 9.12
N TRP A 410 0.95 -4.76 8.69
CA TRP A 410 1.51 -6.13 8.70
C TRP A 410 2.45 -6.47 9.86
N THR A 411 3.02 -5.47 10.52
CA THR A 411 4.20 -5.63 11.41
C THR A 411 3.88 -6.13 12.83
N TYR A 412 2.70 -6.71 13.05
CA TYR A 412 2.18 -6.99 14.39
C TYR A 412 1.59 -8.38 14.52
N SER A 413 2.01 -9.08 15.59
CA SER A 413 1.37 -10.29 16.08
C SER A 413 0.11 -9.93 16.88
N GLU A 414 -0.78 -10.91 17.01
CA GLU A 414 -2.04 -10.84 17.76
C GLU A 414 -1.91 -10.14 19.13
N LYS A 415 -0.88 -10.47 19.91
CA LYS A 415 -0.60 -9.88 21.23
C LYS A 415 -0.43 -8.36 21.22
N ILE A 416 0.08 -7.79 20.12
CA ILE A 416 0.26 -6.33 19.97
C ILE A 416 -1.03 -5.67 19.45
N GLY A 417 -1.90 -6.44 18.81
CA GLY A 417 -3.23 -5.97 18.41
C GLY A 417 -4.13 -5.65 19.60
N GLU A 418 -4.00 -6.40 20.69
CA GLU A 418 -4.75 -6.23 21.95
C GLU A 418 -4.09 -5.19 22.89
N HIS A 419 -2.76 -5.08 22.87
CA HIS A 419 -2.00 -4.20 23.75
C HIS A 419 -1.00 -3.33 22.98
N LEU A 420 -1.47 -2.17 22.50
CA LEU A 420 -0.65 -1.18 21.78
C LEU A 420 0.59 -0.70 22.55
N ASP A 421 0.55 -0.71 23.89
CA ASP A 421 1.69 -0.34 24.73
C ASP A 421 2.85 -1.36 24.69
N LEU A 422 2.66 -2.55 24.10
CA LEU A 422 3.72 -3.51 23.82
C LEU A 422 4.56 -3.14 22.57
N ILE A 423 4.17 -2.11 21.81
CA ILE A 423 4.96 -1.65 20.65
C ILE A 423 6.29 -1.06 21.12
N LYS A 424 7.37 -1.80 20.86
CA LYS A 424 8.75 -1.32 21.04
C LYS A 424 9.18 -0.51 19.81
N PRO A 425 9.58 0.77 19.95
CA PRO A 425 10.13 1.55 18.85
C PRO A 425 11.58 1.16 18.55
N THR A 426 11.99 1.30 17.29
CA THR A 426 13.41 1.29 16.93
C THR A 426 14.01 2.65 17.27
N SER A 427 14.96 2.72 18.20
CA SER A 427 15.64 3.97 18.57
C SER A 427 17.14 3.88 18.32
N ARG A 428 17.71 4.89 17.66
CA ARG A 428 19.15 5.00 17.39
C ARG A 428 19.58 6.46 17.51
N GLY A 429 20.29 6.78 18.60
CA GLY A 429 20.69 8.14 18.92
C GLY A 429 19.50 9.09 19.07
N LYS A 430 19.39 10.07 18.17
CA LYS A 430 18.37 11.13 18.19
C LYS A 430 17.04 10.73 17.53
N ILE A 431 16.98 9.54 16.92
CA ILE A 431 15.89 9.12 16.05
C ILE A 431 15.16 7.94 16.70
N THR A 432 13.86 8.12 16.95
CA THR A 432 12.94 7.09 17.46
C THR A 432 11.86 6.84 16.42
N ILE A 433 11.69 5.59 15.99
CA ILE A 433 10.73 5.17 14.96
C ILE A 433 9.76 4.15 15.56
N TYR A 434 8.49 4.53 15.68
CA TYR A 434 7.39 3.62 15.95
C TYR A 434 6.83 3.11 14.62
N GLY A 435 6.80 1.78 14.42
CA GLY A 435 5.72 1.22 13.61
C GLY A 435 4.40 1.35 14.38
N VAL A 436 3.27 1.50 13.70
CA VAL A 436 1.95 1.49 14.34
C VAL A 436 0.92 0.75 13.46
N PRO A 437 0.02 -0.08 14.03
CA PRO A 437 -0.89 -0.99 13.30
C PRO A 437 -2.06 -0.29 12.58
N TYR A 438 -1.83 0.85 11.92
CA TYR A 438 -2.86 1.57 11.17
C TYR A 438 -3.10 0.91 9.80
N SER A 439 -3.93 -0.14 9.81
CA SER A 439 -4.41 -0.79 8.60
C SER A 439 -5.55 -0.01 7.93
N GLU A 440 -5.48 0.08 6.60
CA GLU A 440 -6.57 0.51 5.71
C GLU A 440 -7.13 -0.67 4.90
N HIS A 441 -6.72 -1.89 5.23
CA HIS A 441 -7.36 -3.14 4.78
C HIS A 441 -8.00 -3.85 5.96
N SER A 442 -8.99 -4.66 5.66
CA SER A 442 -9.71 -5.51 6.62
C SER A 442 -8.77 -6.48 7.36
N SER A 443 -8.95 -6.64 8.67
CA SER A 443 -8.37 -7.75 9.45
C SER A 443 -9.05 -9.07 9.10
N PHE A 444 -8.47 -10.20 9.53
CA PHE A 444 -9.09 -11.51 9.30
C PHE A 444 -10.49 -11.60 9.92
N THR A 445 -10.68 -11.02 11.10
CA THR A 445 -11.97 -10.97 11.80
C THR A 445 -12.96 -10.05 11.07
N GLU A 446 -12.52 -8.85 10.64
CA GLU A 446 -13.34 -7.91 9.86
C GLU A 446 -13.78 -8.53 8.52
N LEU A 447 -12.88 -9.24 7.81
CA LEU A 447 -13.21 -10.01 6.59
C LEU A 447 -14.26 -11.10 6.86
N ARG A 448 -14.03 -11.91 7.90
CA ARG A 448 -14.93 -13.01 8.28
C ARG A 448 -16.34 -12.48 8.56
N GLU A 449 -16.46 -11.45 9.42
CA GLU A 449 -17.73 -10.85 9.78
C GLU A 449 -18.47 -10.26 8.57
N PHE A 450 -17.75 -9.58 7.67
CA PHE A 450 -18.34 -9.04 6.44
C PHE A 450 -18.84 -10.14 5.49
N VAL A 451 -18.08 -11.22 5.31
CA VAL A 451 -18.49 -12.36 4.49
C VAL A 451 -19.66 -13.14 5.11
N GLN A 452 -19.64 -13.33 6.44
CA GLN A 452 -20.71 -14.00 7.18
C GLN A 452 -22.01 -13.22 7.16
N PHE A 453 -21.93 -11.88 7.19
CA PHE A 453 -23.07 -10.99 7.00
C PHE A 453 -23.60 -11.09 5.55
N LEU A 454 -22.73 -10.95 4.55
CA LEU A 454 -23.13 -10.81 3.14
C LEU A 454 -23.60 -12.12 2.50
N ARG A 455 -23.08 -13.26 2.98
CA ARG A 455 -23.37 -14.63 2.52
C ARG A 455 -23.41 -14.80 0.97
N PRO A 456 -22.36 -14.38 0.24
CA PRO A 456 -22.33 -14.50 -1.21
C PRO A 456 -22.29 -15.96 -1.67
N ASP A 457 -22.89 -16.26 -2.84
CA ASP A 457 -22.87 -17.61 -3.42
C ASP A 457 -21.46 -18.01 -3.90
N LYS A 458 -20.63 -17.03 -4.26
CA LYS A 458 -19.25 -17.23 -4.73
C LYS A 458 -18.32 -16.10 -4.30
N ILE A 459 -17.13 -16.46 -3.85
CA ILE A 459 -16.05 -15.51 -3.53
C ILE A 459 -14.88 -15.69 -4.52
N ILE A 460 -14.39 -14.58 -5.06
CA ILE A 460 -13.24 -14.50 -5.95
C ILE A 460 -12.16 -13.64 -5.26
N PRO A 461 -11.04 -14.24 -4.79
CA PRO A 461 -9.98 -13.49 -4.11
C PRO A 461 -9.18 -12.65 -5.12
N THR A 462 -9.06 -11.33 -4.89
CA THR A 462 -8.33 -10.41 -5.77
C THR A 462 -6.83 -10.34 -5.42
N VAL A 463 -6.46 -10.62 -4.16
CA VAL A 463 -5.08 -10.54 -3.64
C VAL A 463 -4.58 -11.94 -3.21
N ASN A 464 -3.26 -12.14 -3.14
CA ASN A 464 -2.61 -13.40 -2.71
C ASN A 464 -2.98 -14.64 -3.54
N ASN A 465 -3.55 -14.45 -4.74
CA ASN A 465 -4.10 -15.53 -5.57
C ASN A 465 -3.08 -16.19 -6.53
N GLY A 466 -1.80 -15.79 -6.53
CA GLY A 466 -0.77 -16.35 -7.42
C GLY A 466 -0.37 -17.80 -7.10
N ASN A 467 -0.25 -18.15 -5.81
CA ASN A 467 0.17 -19.49 -5.35
C ASN A 467 -1.06 -20.41 -5.12
N ALA A 468 -1.01 -21.64 -5.63
CA ALA A 468 -2.05 -22.66 -5.40
C ALA A 468 -2.31 -22.95 -3.91
N GLY A 469 -1.26 -23.07 -3.10
CA GLY A 469 -1.40 -23.32 -1.66
C GLY A 469 -1.99 -22.12 -0.90
N ALA A 470 -1.74 -20.89 -1.38
CA ALA A 470 -2.38 -19.70 -0.82
C ALA A 470 -3.87 -19.63 -1.21
N ARG A 471 -4.21 -19.95 -2.47
CA ARG A 471 -5.60 -20.07 -2.92
C ARG A 471 -6.38 -21.09 -2.10
N GLU A 472 -5.84 -22.28 -1.87
CA GLU A 472 -6.56 -23.32 -1.10
C GLU A 472 -6.75 -22.92 0.37
N LYS A 473 -5.77 -22.29 1.00
CA LYS A 473 -5.92 -21.75 2.37
C LYS A 473 -7.06 -20.73 2.45
N MET A 474 -7.13 -19.79 1.50
CA MET A 474 -8.24 -18.81 1.45
C MET A 474 -9.59 -19.48 1.19
N GLN A 475 -9.66 -20.44 0.25
CA GLN A 475 -10.89 -21.20 -0.02
C GLN A 475 -11.35 -22.01 1.20
N SER A 476 -10.42 -22.55 2.00
CA SER A 476 -10.75 -23.22 3.25
C SER A 476 -11.40 -22.27 4.26
N CYS A 477 -10.85 -21.06 4.43
CA CYS A 477 -11.49 -20.02 5.27
C CYS A 477 -12.89 -19.68 4.74
N PHE A 478 -13.08 -19.51 3.43
CA PHE A 478 -14.40 -19.19 2.87
C PHE A 478 -15.43 -20.30 3.10
N ARG A 479 -15.05 -21.57 2.97
CA ARG A 479 -15.91 -22.73 3.26
C ARG A 479 -16.30 -22.80 4.74
N GLU A 480 -15.38 -22.47 5.64
CA GLU A 480 -15.63 -22.38 7.08
C GLU A 480 -16.59 -21.23 7.40
N TRP A 481 -16.32 -20.03 6.89
CA TRP A 481 -17.11 -18.82 7.15
C TRP A 481 -18.55 -18.92 6.63
N LEU A 482 -18.75 -19.56 5.47
CA LEU A 482 -20.06 -19.76 4.86
C LEU A 482 -20.79 -21.02 5.34
N ARG A 483 -20.20 -21.81 6.23
CA ARG A 483 -20.87 -22.97 6.83
C ARG A 483 -22.14 -22.52 7.56
N ARG A 484 -23.21 -23.29 7.42
CA ARG A 484 -24.50 -23.03 8.08
C ARG A 484 -24.44 -23.39 9.55
#